data_AF-A0A0B4U5D7-F1
#
_entry.id   AF-A0A0B4U5D7-F1
#
_cell.length_a   1.000
_cell.length_b   1.000
_cell.length_c   1.000
_cell.angle_alpha   90.00
_cell.angle_beta   90.00
_cell.angle_gamma   90.00
#
_symmetry.space_group_name_H-M   'P 1'
#
loop_
_entity.id
_entity.type
_entity.pdbx_description
1 polymer ?
#
loop_
_entity_poly.entity_id
_entity_poly.type
_entity_poly.pdbx_seq_one_letter_code
_entity_poly.pdbx_strand_id
1 'polypeptide(L)'
;SVLCDVEVAVIVFSGNGRLYEFSSSKSLAETLERYRTVNINQEAAAKEAHKPKKHHTECSGPLKVAELLKVISDLKVEELTTQELIHLERDLSAILEQTRRRKTQLLMETITAHAEKVNKLTEENHQLLEDQIGMMMGRQSHHQGKELQLIELLT
;
A
#
# COMPACT_ATOMS: atom_id res chain seq x y z
N SER A 1 15.51 37.84 -11.77
CA SER A 1 14.96 38.82 -10.81
C SER A 1 14.56 38.06 -9.57
N VAL A 2 15.39 38.14 -8.52
CA VAL A 2 15.32 37.44 -7.23
C VAL A 2 15.84 38.48 -6.23
N LEU A 3 14.96 39.35 -5.73
CA LEU A 3 15.34 40.53 -4.95
C LEU A 3 15.33 40.26 -3.43
N CYS A 4 15.50 39.02 -3.02
CA CYS A 4 15.72 38.64 -1.62
C CYS A 4 16.83 37.58 -1.57
N ASP A 5 17.73 37.70 -0.58
CA ASP A 5 18.73 36.66 -0.27
C ASP A 5 18.03 35.51 0.44
N VAL A 6 17.26 34.74 -0.33
CA VAL A 6 16.45 33.64 0.17
C VAL A 6 16.86 32.35 -0.52
N GLU A 7 16.89 31.29 0.26
CA GLU A 7 17.08 29.94 -0.25
C GLU A 7 15.74 29.25 -0.41
N VAL A 8 15.49 28.70 -1.60
CA VAL A 8 14.24 28.02 -1.94
C VAL A 8 14.55 26.59 -2.33
N ALA A 9 13.80 25.64 -1.79
CA ALA A 9 13.81 24.25 -2.23
C ALA A 9 12.38 23.77 -2.51
N VAL A 10 12.22 22.94 -3.53
CA VAL A 10 10.93 22.39 -3.97
C VAL A 10 11.08 20.89 -4.14
N ILE A 11 10.14 20.13 -3.57
CA ILE A 11 10.04 18.67 -3.69
C ILE A 11 8.64 18.35 -4.21
N VAL A 12 8.55 17.64 -5.34
CA VAL A 12 7.28 17.22 -5.96
C VAL A 12 7.27 15.71 -6.13
N PHE A 13 6.24 15.06 -5.59
CA PHE A 13 5.94 13.66 -5.85
C PHE A 13 4.80 13.56 -6.85
N SER A 14 5.04 12.94 -8.00
CA SER A 14 3.99 12.67 -8.98
C SER A 14 3.13 11.48 -8.56
N GLY A 15 1.91 11.39 -9.13
CA GLY A 15 1.02 10.26 -8.90
C GLY A 15 1.57 8.90 -9.36
N ASN A 16 2.63 8.88 -10.19
CA ASN A 16 3.35 7.66 -10.58
C ASN A 16 4.61 7.38 -9.73
N GLY A 17 4.78 8.08 -8.60
CA GLY A 17 5.85 7.83 -7.63
C GLY A 17 7.22 8.38 -8.03
N ARG A 18 7.30 9.27 -9.02
CA ARG A 18 8.55 9.96 -9.38
C ARG A 18 8.76 11.16 -8.48
N LEU A 19 10.01 11.33 -8.07
CA LEU A 19 10.48 12.48 -7.30
C LEU A 19 11.09 13.50 -8.27
N TYR A 20 10.64 14.74 -8.15
CA TYR A 20 11.24 15.90 -8.80
C TYR A 20 11.68 16.87 -7.72
N GLU A 21 12.91 17.34 -7.81
CA GLU A 21 13.48 18.25 -6.82
C GLU A 21 14.15 19.44 -7.48
N PHE A 22 14.12 20.56 -6.78
CA PHE A 22 14.86 21.77 -7.11
C PHE A 22 15.38 22.39 -5.83
N SER A 23 16.61 22.90 -5.87
CA SER A 23 17.15 23.78 -4.83
C SER A 23 17.81 24.98 -5.49
N SER A 24 17.57 26.15 -4.92
CA SER A 24 18.28 27.39 -5.25
C SER A 24 19.68 27.42 -4.63
N SER A 25 19.99 26.49 -3.70
CA SER A 25 21.33 26.31 -3.13
C SER A 25 22.06 25.12 -3.76
N LYS A 26 23.31 24.91 -3.35
CA LYS A 26 24.18 23.85 -3.87
C LYS A 26 23.71 22.43 -3.51
N SER A 27 22.88 22.29 -2.47
CA SER A 27 22.46 20.99 -1.96
C SER A 27 21.10 21.06 -1.28
N LEU A 28 20.14 20.29 -1.78
CA LEU A 28 18.86 20.09 -1.10
C LEU A 28 19.05 19.51 0.31
N ALA A 29 20.06 18.65 0.51
CA ALA A 29 20.33 18.05 1.81
C ALA A 29 20.70 19.12 2.87
N GLU A 30 21.50 20.12 2.50
CA GLU A 30 21.86 21.24 3.38
C GLU A 30 20.64 22.11 3.73
N THR A 31 19.72 22.30 2.77
CA THR A 31 18.44 23.00 3.02
C THR A 31 17.58 22.20 4.01
N LEU A 32 17.48 20.89 3.82
CA LEU A 32 16.69 20.00 4.68
C LEU A 32 17.25 19.88 6.09
N GLU A 33 18.57 19.87 6.25
CA GLU A 33 19.24 19.81 7.55
C GLU A 33 18.97 21.07 8.38
N ARG A 34 19.06 22.26 7.77
CA ARG A 34 18.69 23.51 8.43
C ARG A 34 17.22 23.54 8.81
N TYR A 35 16.33 23.13 7.90
CA TYR A 35 14.89 23.05 8.20
C TYR A 35 14.62 22.18 9.43
N ARG A 36 15.22 20.98 9.49
CA ARG A 36 15.06 20.05 10.62
C ARG A 36 15.56 20.66 11.93
N THR A 37 16.74 21.26 11.91
CA THR A 37 17.33 21.87 13.10
C THR A 37 16.46 22.99 13.67
N VAL A 38 15.87 23.83 12.83
CA VAL A 38 14.97 24.91 13.26
C VAL A 38 13.64 24.36 13.78
N ASN A 39 13.04 23.38 13.10
CA ASN A 39 11.74 22.83 13.48
C ASN A 39 11.80 22.01 14.80
N ILE A 40 12.86 21.22 15.01
CA ILE A 40 13.06 20.45 16.25
C ILE A 40 13.17 21.39 17.47
N ASN A 41 13.85 22.53 17.29
CA ASN A 41 13.98 23.53 18.34
C ASN A 41 12.64 24.23 18.66
N GLN A 42 11.73 24.37 17.69
CA GLN A 42 10.39 24.92 17.90
C GLN A 42 9.43 23.91 18.58
N GLU A 43 9.50 22.63 18.21
CA GLU A 43 8.68 21.57 18.83
C GLU A 43 9.06 21.30 20.29
N ALA A 44 10.33 21.48 20.67
CA ALA A 44 10.78 21.37 22.06
C ALA A 44 10.16 22.48 22.95
N ALA A 45 10.00 23.70 22.43
CA ALA A 45 9.40 24.82 23.15
C ALA A 45 7.86 24.70 23.29
N ALA A 46 7.19 24.03 22.35
CA ALA A 46 5.73 23.88 22.36
C ALA A 46 5.20 22.80 23.33
N LYS A 47 6.04 21.85 23.75
CA LYS A 47 5.64 20.70 24.58
C LYS A 47 5.46 21.01 26.07
N GLU A 48 5.83 22.20 26.54
CA GLU A 48 5.63 22.59 27.96
C GLU A 48 4.23 23.17 28.26
N ALA A 49 3.39 23.45 27.26
CA ALA A 49 2.25 24.34 27.49
C ALA A 49 0.85 23.72 27.66
N HIS A 50 0.46 22.58 27.04
CA HIS A 50 -0.98 22.22 27.07
C HIS A 50 -1.34 20.72 27.05
N LYS A 51 -2.14 20.30 28.04
CA LYS A 51 -2.94 19.07 28.06
C LYS A 51 -4.17 19.22 27.14
N PRO A 52 -4.50 18.25 26.25
CA PRO A 52 -5.69 18.37 25.41
C PRO A 52 -6.92 17.75 26.09
N LYS A 53 -8.02 18.50 26.12
CA LYS A 53 -9.37 17.97 26.38
C LYS A 53 -9.92 17.39 25.07
N LYS A 54 -10.45 16.17 25.15
CA LYS A 54 -11.06 15.42 24.05
C LYS A 54 -12.46 15.96 23.78
N HIS A 55 -12.73 16.40 22.56
CA HIS A 55 -14.09 16.42 22.01
C HIS A 55 -14.14 15.37 20.90
N HIS A 56 -14.88 14.30 21.18
CA HIS A 56 -15.28 13.30 20.20
C HIS A 56 -16.40 13.91 19.36
N THR A 57 -16.21 13.94 18.04
CA THR A 57 -17.33 14.01 17.10
C THR A 57 -17.19 12.80 16.18
N GLU A 58 -18.12 11.87 16.31
CA GLU A 58 -18.20 10.66 15.51
C GLU A 58 -18.61 11.04 14.09
N CYS A 59 -17.71 10.85 13.11
CA CYS A 59 -18.07 10.88 11.69
C CYS A 59 -18.20 9.43 11.20
N SER A 60 -19.43 8.94 11.21
CA SER A 60 -19.80 7.58 10.78
C SER A 60 -20.18 7.58 9.30
N GLY A 61 -19.45 6.83 8.49
CA GLY A 61 -19.83 6.43 7.13
C GLY A 61 -18.73 6.67 6.08
N PRO A 62 -18.55 5.76 5.09
CA PRO A 62 -17.64 5.98 3.99
C PRO A 62 -18.23 7.03 3.06
N LEU A 63 -17.98 8.31 3.33
CA LEU A 63 -18.18 9.33 2.30
C LEU A 63 -17.39 8.88 1.08
N LYS A 64 -18.07 8.79 -0.07
CA LYS A 64 -17.42 8.46 -1.33
C LYS A 64 -16.30 9.47 -1.50
N VAL A 65 -15.08 9.00 -1.70
CA VAL A 65 -13.86 9.83 -1.78
C VAL A 65 -14.05 11.06 -2.69
N ALA A 66 -14.91 10.98 -3.71
CA ALA A 66 -15.32 12.08 -4.58
C ALA A 66 -16.09 13.22 -3.88
N GLU A 67 -17.01 12.91 -2.96
CA GLU A 67 -17.73 13.91 -2.16
C GLU A 67 -16.79 14.60 -1.17
N LEU A 68 -15.87 13.83 -0.56
CA LEU A 68 -14.86 14.38 0.33
C LEU A 68 -13.88 15.29 -0.42
N LEU A 69 -13.42 14.87 -1.61
CA LEU A 69 -12.59 15.68 -2.49
C LEU A 69 -13.28 16.97 -2.90
N LYS A 70 -14.59 16.93 -3.17
CA LYS A 70 -15.37 18.12 -3.51
C LYS A 70 -15.46 19.07 -2.32
N VAL A 71 -15.76 18.56 -1.12
CA VAL A 71 -15.78 19.37 0.11
C VAL A 71 -14.41 20.00 0.39
N ILE A 72 -13.31 19.27 0.20
CA ILE A 72 -11.94 19.80 0.35
C ILE A 72 -11.61 20.83 -0.73
N SER A 73 -12.09 20.64 -1.96
CA SER A 73 -11.84 21.58 -3.07
C SER A 73 -12.63 22.88 -2.92
N ASP A 74 -13.82 22.81 -2.32
CA ASP A 74 -14.70 23.95 -2.08
C ASP A 74 -14.39 24.67 -0.74
N LEU A 75 -13.47 24.12 0.08
CA LEU A 75 -13.01 24.73 1.33
C LEU A 75 -12.18 25.98 1.01
N LYS A 76 -12.74 27.16 1.31
CA LYS A 76 -12.00 28.41 1.33
C LYS A 76 -11.14 28.49 2.59
N VAL A 77 -9.94 27.91 2.50
CA VAL A 77 -8.98 27.84 3.62
C VAL A 77 -8.64 29.22 4.20
N GLU A 78 -8.70 30.27 3.38
CA GLU A 78 -8.44 31.67 3.77
C GLU A 78 -9.49 32.25 4.74
N GLU A 79 -10.69 31.68 4.79
CA GLU A 79 -11.78 32.13 5.67
C GLU A 79 -11.81 31.37 7.01
N LEU A 80 -10.95 30.35 7.18
CA LEU A 80 -10.90 29.52 8.40
C LEU A 80 -10.01 30.14 9.49
N THR A 81 -10.46 30.01 10.73
CA THR A 81 -9.63 30.31 11.90
C THR A 81 -8.55 29.25 12.09
N THR A 82 -7.49 29.60 12.84
CA THR A 82 -6.40 28.67 13.14
C THR A 82 -6.88 27.39 13.85
N GLN A 83 -7.92 27.50 14.69
CA GLN A 83 -8.50 26.34 15.39
C GLN A 83 -9.24 25.39 14.43
N GLU A 84 -10.00 25.95 13.49
CA GLU A 84 -10.71 25.17 12.47
C GLU A 84 -9.72 24.49 11.52
N LEU A 85 -8.62 25.16 11.17
CA LEU A 85 -7.56 24.57 10.34
C LEU A 85 -6.90 23.36 11.03
N ILE A 86 -6.60 23.48 12.33
CA ILE A 86 -6.05 22.37 13.12
C ILE A 86 -7.05 21.20 13.24
N HIS A 87 -8.34 21.51 13.36
CA HIS A 87 -9.37 20.47 13.39
C HIS A 87 -9.46 19.73 12.05
N LEU A 88 -9.50 20.48 10.96
CA LEU A 88 -9.52 19.95 9.60
C LEU A 88 -8.30 19.07 9.31
N GLU A 89 -7.10 19.48 9.73
CA GLU A 89 -5.88 18.68 9.58
C GLU A 89 -5.99 17.32 10.30
N ARG A 90 -6.54 17.30 11.52
CA ARG A 90 -6.74 16.05 12.27
C ARG A 90 -7.76 15.14 11.58
N ASP A 91 -8.86 15.69 11.10
CA ASP A 91 -9.90 14.92 10.42
C ASP A 91 -9.37 14.30 9.13
N LEU A 92 -8.65 15.09 8.32
CA LEU A 92 -8.00 14.61 7.11
C LEU A 92 -6.97 13.51 7.41
N SER A 93 -6.19 13.68 8.48
CA SER A 93 -5.21 12.68 8.93
C SER A 93 -5.89 11.36 9.32
N ALA A 94 -7.00 11.42 10.07
CA ALA A 94 -7.76 10.25 10.48
C ALA A 94 -8.39 9.52 9.28
N ILE A 95 -8.99 10.26 8.35
CA ILE A 95 -9.58 9.70 7.12
C ILE A 95 -8.50 9.04 6.26
N LEU A 96 -7.33 9.67 6.14
CA LEU A 96 -6.21 9.12 5.38
C LEU A 96 -5.70 7.83 6.01
N GLU A 97 -5.55 7.79 7.33
CA GLU A 97 -5.16 6.58 8.06
C GLU A 97 -6.16 5.45 7.86
N GLN A 98 -7.46 5.74 8.02
CA GLN A 98 -8.53 4.76 7.81
C GLN A 98 -8.53 4.23 6.37
N THR A 99 -8.37 5.12 5.39
CA THR A 99 -8.28 4.76 3.97
C THR A 99 -7.09 3.85 3.71
N ARG A 100 -5.92 4.17 4.27
CA ARG A 100 -4.72 3.35 4.13
C ARG A 100 -4.91 1.98 4.76
N ARG A 101 -5.44 1.91 5.99
CA ARG A 101 -5.79 0.64 6.66
C ARG A 101 -6.69 -0.22 5.80
N ARG A 102 -7.79 0.35 5.28
CA ARG A 102 -8.75 -0.36 4.43
C ARG A 102 -8.08 -0.91 3.16
N LYS A 103 -7.26 -0.10 2.49
CA LYS A 103 -6.51 -0.52 1.29
C LYS A 103 -5.55 -1.67 1.61
N THR A 104 -4.78 -1.56 2.69
CA THR A 104 -3.86 -2.62 3.12
C THR A 104 -4.60 -3.92 3.44
N GLN A 105 -5.72 -3.83 4.15
CA GLN A 105 -6.55 -4.99 4.48
C GLN A 105 -7.03 -5.71 3.20
N LEU A 106 -7.63 -4.98 2.26
CA LEU A 106 -8.12 -5.56 1.00
C LEU A 106 -6.98 -6.19 0.17
N LEU A 107 -5.81 -5.56 0.17
CA LEU A 107 -4.64 -6.12 -0.52
C LEU A 107 -4.20 -7.45 0.12
N MET A 108 -4.16 -7.54 1.45
CA MET A 108 -3.81 -8.77 2.15
C MET A 108 -4.85 -9.88 1.93
N GLU A 109 -6.14 -9.55 1.96
CA GLU A 109 -7.22 -10.47 1.60
C GLU A 109 -7.06 -10.98 0.15
N THR A 110 -6.66 -10.11 -0.77
CA THR A 110 -6.41 -10.50 -2.16
C THR A 110 -5.20 -11.43 -2.26
N ILE A 111 -4.08 -11.10 -1.60
CA ILE A 111 -2.85 -11.92 -1.61
C ILE A 111 -3.13 -13.32 -1.06
N THR A 112 -3.84 -13.41 0.06
CA THR A 112 -4.19 -14.69 0.71
C THR A 112 -5.07 -15.55 -0.21
N ALA A 113 -6.13 -14.97 -0.80
CA ALA A 113 -6.97 -15.68 -1.75
C ALA A 113 -6.19 -16.20 -2.98
N HIS A 114 -5.21 -15.42 -3.47
CA HIS A 114 -4.36 -15.86 -4.58
C HIS A 114 -3.42 -16.99 -4.15
N ALA A 115 -2.81 -16.90 -2.97
CA ALA A 115 -1.94 -17.95 -2.44
C ALA A 115 -2.69 -19.29 -2.26
N GLU A 116 -3.91 -19.25 -1.73
CA GLU A 116 -4.78 -20.42 -1.60
C GLU A 116 -5.10 -21.04 -2.96
N LYS A 117 -5.39 -20.21 -3.97
CA LYS A 117 -5.66 -20.68 -5.34
C LYS A 117 -4.43 -21.35 -5.96
N VAL A 118 -3.24 -20.77 -5.77
CA VAL A 118 -1.98 -21.36 -6.24
C VAL A 118 -1.75 -22.73 -5.60
N ASN A 119 -1.90 -22.83 -4.28
CA ASN A 119 -1.73 -24.10 -3.57
C ASN A 119 -2.71 -25.16 -4.08
N LYS A 120 -3.99 -24.81 -4.23
CA LYS A 120 -5.02 -25.73 -4.73
C LYS A 120 -4.70 -26.26 -6.13
N LEU A 121 -4.34 -25.37 -7.05
CA LEU A 121 -3.98 -25.76 -8.42
C LEU A 121 -2.69 -26.59 -8.47
N THR A 122 -1.76 -26.35 -7.55
CA THR A 122 -0.51 -27.12 -7.45
C THR A 122 -0.80 -28.54 -6.99
N GLU A 123 -1.66 -28.71 -5.98
CA GLU A 123 -2.11 -30.02 -5.50
C GLU A 123 -2.88 -30.79 -6.58
N GLU A 124 -3.83 -30.14 -7.26
CA GLU A 124 -4.60 -30.75 -8.35
C GLU A 124 -3.67 -31.21 -9.50
N ASN A 125 -2.68 -30.40 -9.88
CA ASN A 125 -1.70 -30.79 -10.89
C ASN A 125 -0.81 -31.96 -10.44
N HIS A 126 -0.40 -31.98 -9.17
CA HIS A 126 0.38 -33.08 -8.60
C HIS A 126 -0.41 -34.39 -8.65
N GLN A 127 -1.67 -34.37 -8.21
CA GLN A 127 -2.53 -35.56 -8.24
C GLN A 127 -2.76 -36.07 -9.66
N LEU A 128 -3.03 -35.16 -10.62
CA LEU A 128 -3.19 -35.52 -12.03
C LEU A 128 -1.93 -36.18 -12.59
N LEU A 129 -0.74 -35.70 -12.20
CA LEU A 129 0.53 -36.28 -12.63
C LEU A 129 0.71 -37.69 -12.06
N GLU A 130 0.41 -37.90 -10.78
CA GLU A 130 0.48 -39.23 -10.14
C GLU A 130 -0.49 -40.22 -10.79
N ASP A 131 -1.74 -39.81 -11.04
CA ASP A 131 -2.75 -40.63 -11.71
C ASP A 131 -2.30 -41.01 -13.11
N GLN A 132 -1.72 -40.06 -13.85
CA GLN A 132 -1.23 -40.29 -15.21
C GLN A 132 -0.05 -41.27 -15.23
N ILE A 133 0.88 -41.14 -14.27
CA ILE A 133 1.99 -42.09 -14.10
C ILE A 133 1.45 -43.49 -13.74
N GLY A 134 0.49 -43.59 -12.82
CA GLY A 134 -0.15 -44.83 -12.43
C GLY A 134 -0.82 -45.54 -13.62
N MET A 135 -1.57 -44.78 -14.43
CA MET A 135 -2.20 -45.29 -15.65
C MET A 135 -1.17 -45.81 -16.68
N MET A 136 -0.06 -45.10 -16.87
CA MET A 136 1.01 -45.53 -17.79
C MET A 136 1.68 -46.83 -17.31
N MET A 137 2.01 -46.93 -16.02
CA MET A 137 2.59 -48.14 -15.44
C MET A 137 1.63 -49.34 -15.56
N GLY A 138 0.34 -49.15 -15.25
CA GLY A 138 -0.66 -50.22 -15.38
C GLY A 138 -0.82 -50.74 -16.80
N ARG A 139 -0.82 -49.86 -17.81
CA ARG A 139 -0.87 -50.25 -19.23
C ARG A 139 0.36 -51.04 -19.65
N GLN A 140 1.54 -50.66 -19.18
CA GLN A 140 2.79 -51.33 -19.51
C GLN A 140 2.85 -52.75 -18.92
N SER A 141 2.47 -52.91 -17.64
CA SER A 141 2.37 -54.23 -17.00
C SER A 141 1.35 -55.14 -17.69
N HIS A 142 0.21 -54.59 -18.12
CA HIS A 142 -0.81 -55.37 -18.83
C HIS A 142 -0.36 -55.78 -20.25
N HIS A 143 0.49 -54.98 -20.90
CA HIS A 143 1.07 -55.32 -22.19
C HIS A 143 2.14 -56.41 -22.05
N GLN A 144 3.06 -56.27 -21.08
CA GLN A 144 4.08 -57.28 -20.77
C GLN A 144 3.45 -58.62 -20.37
N GLY A 145 2.38 -58.61 -19.57
CA GLY A 145 1.67 -59.84 -19.19
C GLY A 145 1.05 -60.57 -20.39
N LYS A 146 0.49 -59.84 -21.37
CA LYS A 146 -0.02 -60.42 -22.61
C LYS A 146 1.10 -60.99 -23.49
N GLU A 147 2.24 -60.30 -23.55
CA GLU A 147 3.41 -60.75 -24.31
C GLU A 147 3.99 -62.04 -23.72
N LEU A 148 4.12 -62.13 -22.39
CA LEU A 148 4.55 -63.34 -21.68
C LEU A 148 3.59 -64.52 -21.92
N GLN A 149 2.27 -64.30 -21.84
CA GLN A 149 1.27 -65.33 -22.16
C GLN A 149 1.35 -65.81 -23.61
N LEU A 150 1.63 -64.91 -24.56
CA LEU A 150 1.76 -65.27 -25.96
C LEU A 150 3.00 -66.16 -26.18
N ILE A 151 4.11 -65.85 -25.50
CA ILE A 151 5.33 -66.65 -25.53
C ILE A 151 5.07 -68.05 -24.97
N GLU A 152 4.40 -68.17 -23.81
CA GLU A 152 4.06 -69.47 -23.21
C GLU A 152 3.20 -70.34 -24.15
N LEU A 153 2.26 -69.75 -24.90
CA LEU A 153 1.41 -70.49 -25.85
C LEU A 153 2.17 -71.01 -27.09
N LEU A 154 3.34 -70.45 -27.40
CA LEU A 154 4.12 -70.74 -28.61
C LEU A 154 5.31 -71.69 -28.36
N THR A 155 5.55 -72.08 -27.11
CA THR A 155 6.58 -73.05 -26.67
C THR A 155 5.95 -74.35 -26.18
#